data_AF-A0AAU8J9R2-F1
#
_entry.id   AF-A0AAU8J9R2-F1
#
_cell.length_a   1.000
_cell.length_b   1.000
_cell.length_c   1.000
_cell.angle_alpha   90.00
_cell.angle_beta   90.00
_cell.angle_gamma   90.00
#
_symmetry.space_group_name_H-M   'P 1'
#
loop_
_entity.id
_entity.type
_entity.pdbx_description
1 polymer ?
#
loop_
_entity_poly.entity_id
_entity_poly.type
_entity_poly.pdbx_seq_one_letter_code
_entity_poly.pdbx_strand_id
1 'polypeptide(L)'
;MSILLATGQVGGCSDRQETKTETRPPATEISTQIRGIPLSCYVQVGPKGIHPSITSSTVELENFQSAQWAEIALEYAKVGDFAQAITLTEKMGDYLQKNQTLVELAGQLAAGGNYEQAKQLVATIKEYETYRAKGLARIGQYYAISGNNSAANLMFSEAIAFAKTLDAESIQPMALAEIAIEYAAAGKEQEAMQLVAEIQDENSKAMALAGMATAWAKAQQLSKALQVAQSIQDDYYKAQALTDIAKKVTVDQLPPIVENINRITDETNKIAALAEVVMLYIRAGQFDQAAELTKTLLGNDWLLPGIIAEYAKTGQINPITTLTNSIENEYWQNRALISMVSGYAAMGDFAKALDLANGIASADTKSSALMAIAQALAERKEYRQSLELFENIAASTENEAIDYDIESYFFPLVKCAIATGLRSNITQSR
;
A
#
# COMPACT_ATOMS: atom_id res chain seq x y z
N MET A 1 -77.26 9.82 -21.55
CA MET A 1 -78.25 9.26 -20.60
C MET A 1 -77.48 9.00 -19.31
N SER A 2 -77.79 9.78 -18.26
CA SER A 2 -77.23 9.74 -16.87
C SER A 2 -75.73 10.04 -16.76
N ILE A 3 -75.20 11.20 -16.32
CA ILE A 3 -75.53 12.20 -15.29
C ILE A 3 -75.76 11.60 -13.90
N LEU A 4 -74.73 11.68 -13.05
CA LEU A 4 -74.87 12.02 -11.62
C LEU A 4 -73.69 12.92 -11.20
N LEU A 5 -74.06 14.07 -10.63
CA LEU A 5 -73.22 15.11 -10.03
C LEU A 5 -73.34 15.03 -8.50
N ALA A 6 -72.25 15.33 -7.79
CA ALA A 6 -72.18 16.05 -6.49
C ALA A 6 -70.69 16.10 -6.05
N THR A 7 -69.95 17.23 -6.19
CA THR A 7 -69.72 18.33 -5.20
C THR A 7 -69.18 17.82 -3.85
N GLY A 8 -68.11 18.28 -3.18
CA GLY A 8 -67.11 19.38 -3.22
C GLY A 8 -66.05 19.00 -2.13
N GLN A 9 -64.87 19.57 -1.94
CA GLN A 9 -64.42 20.96 -1.84
C GLN A 9 -62.92 21.11 -2.15
N VAL A 10 -62.63 22.33 -2.56
CA VAL A 10 -61.40 23.07 -2.82
C VAL A 10 -60.36 23.04 -1.68
N GLY A 11 -59.06 23.01 -2.04
CA GLY A 11 -58.01 23.58 -1.19
C GLY A 11 -56.56 23.22 -1.56
N GLY A 12 -55.86 24.11 -2.29
CA GLY A 12 -54.42 24.34 -2.08
C GLY A 12 -53.47 23.94 -3.22
N CYS A 13 -53.10 24.92 -4.05
CA CYS A 13 -51.91 24.88 -4.88
C CYS A 13 -50.62 24.80 -4.04
N SER A 14 -49.62 24.03 -4.48
CA SER A 14 -48.24 24.52 -4.60
C SER A 14 -47.40 23.52 -5.38
N ASP A 15 -46.88 23.99 -6.51
CA ASP A 15 -45.70 23.45 -7.16
C ASP A 15 -44.57 23.23 -6.15
N ARG A 16 -43.88 22.09 -6.25
CA ARG A 16 -42.47 21.98 -5.85
C ARG A 16 -41.76 21.06 -6.83
N GLN A 17 -40.81 21.68 -7.50
CA GLN A 17 -39.80 21.07 -8.37
C GLN A 17 -39.17 19.86 -7.69
N GLU A 18 -39.24 18.72 -8.36
CA GLU A 18 -38.41 17.54 -8.04
C GLU A 18 -36.95 17.87 -8.32
N THR A 19 -36.24 18.34 -7.28
CA THR A 19 -34.78 18.29 -7.26
C THR A 19 -34.38 16.82 -7.22
N LYS A 20 -33.81 16.32 -8.33
CA LYS A 20 -33.07 15.06 -8.39
C LYS A 20 -31.98 15.09 -7.30
N THR A 21 -32.22 14.44 -6.18
CA THR A 21 -31.18 14.03 -5.26
C THR A 21 -30.32 12.99 -5.96
N GLU A 22 -29.14 13.39 -6.41
CA GLU A 22 -28.07 12.48 -6.77
C GLU A 22 -27.79 11.58 -5.55
N THR A 23 -28.18 10.32 -5.69
CA THR A 23 -27.85 9.28 -4.74
C THR A 23 -26.35 9.07 -4.78
N ARG A 24 -25.65 9.67 -3.80
CA ARG A 24 -24.28 9.32 -3.42
C ARG A 24 -24.18 7.79 -3.34
N PRO A 25 -23.16 7.15 -3.95
CA PRO A 25 -22.98 5.72 -3.78
C PRO A 25 -22.89 5.40 -2.28
N PRO A 26 -23.46 4.27 -1.83
CA PRO A 26 -23.44 3.92 -0.41
C PRO A 26 -21.99 3.92 0.07
N ALA A 27 -21.72 4.64 1.16
CA ALA A 27 -20.44 4.59 1.82
C ALA A 27 -20.17 3.11 2.14
N THR A 28 -19.21 2.53 1.42
CA THR A 28 -18.56 1.28 1.79
C THR A 28 -18.26 1.39 3.28
N GLU A 29 -18.65 0.39 4.09
CA GLU A 29 -18.24 0.33 5.51
C GLU A 29 -16.73 0.52 5.55
N ILE A 30 -16.27 1.72 5.90
CA ILE A 30 -14.85 2.00 5.99
C ILE A 30 -14.39 1.22 7.21
N SER A 31 -13.62 0.16 6.96
CA SER A 31 -13.12 -0.74 7.99
C SER A 31 -12.40 0.07 9.07
N THR A 32 -12.93 0.06 10.30
CA THR A 32 -12.26 0.64 11.50
C THR A 32 -11.18 -0.30 12.06
N GLN A 33 -10.66 -1.17 11.20
CA GLN A 33 -9.75 -2.27 11.54
C GLN A 33 -8.64 -2.39 10.50
N ILE A 34 -7.43 -2.67 10.97
CA ILE A 34 -6.29 -3.10 10.16
C ILE A 34 -6.08 -4.59 10.42
N ARG A 35 -6.24 -5.42 9.39
CA ARG A 35 -6.15 -6.90 9.46
C ARG A 35 -7.00 -7.52 10.57
N GLY A 36 -8.28 -7.10 10.63
CA GLY A 36 -9.24 -7.61 11.60
C GLY A 36 -9.08 -7.10 13.04
N ILE A 37 -8.06 -6.26 13.32
CA ILE A 37 -7.78 -5.69 14.64
C ILE A 37 -8.24 -4.22 14.67
N PRO A 38 -9.01 -3.78 15.68
CA PRO A 38 -9.46 -2.38 15.81
C PRO A 38 -8.32 -1.37 15.83
N LEU A 39 -8.52 -0.21 15.20
CA LEU A 39 -7.54 0.90 15.21
C LEU A 39 -7.16 1.35 16.64
N SER A 40 -8.08 1.26 17.59
CA SER A 40 -7.85 1.61 19.00
C SER A 40 -6.80 0.72 19.68
N CYS A 41 -6.71 -0.55 19.30
CA CYS A 41 -5.72 -1.45 19.87
C CYS A 41 -4.30 -1.06 19.49
N TYR A 42 -4.08 -0.62 18.25
CA TYR A 42 -2.77 -0.10 17.83
C TYR A 42 -2.37 1.17 18.58
N VAL A 43 -3.34 2.02 18.94
CA VAL A 43 -3.08 3.22 19.76
C VAL A 43 -2.76 2.83 21.20
N GLN A 44 -3.45 1.83 21.75
CA GLN A 44 -3.32 1.41 23.15
C GLN A 44 -2.02 0.66 23.43
N VAL A 45 -1.63 -0.28 22.56
CA VAL A 45 -0.50 -1.19 22.81
C VAL A 45 0.70 -0.96 21.89
N GLY A 46 0.59 -0.06 20.91
CA GLY A 46 1.65 0.25 19.95
C GLY A 46 1.42 -0.37 18.56
N PRO A 47 2.23 0.04 17.56
CA PRO A 47 2.18 -0.52 16.22
C PRO A 47 2.83 -1.92 16.22
N LYS A 48 2.57 -2.76 15.21
CA LYS A 48 2.98 -4.19 15.22
C LYS A 48 4.50 -4.38 15.41
N GLY A 49 4.87 -5.30 16.29
CA GLY A 49 6.27 -5.72 16.47
C GLY A 49 6.94 -6.21 15.18
N ILE A 50 8.26 -6.04 15.16
CA ILE A 50 9.21 -6.51 14.15
C ILE A 50 9.21 -8.04 14.06
N HIS A 51 9.39 -8.59 12.84
CA HIS A 51 9.71 -10.01 12.68
C HIS A 51 11.13 -10.30 13.21
N PRO A 52 11.36 -11.38 14.00
CA PRO A 52 12.62 -11.67 14.69
C PRO A 52 13.88 -11.73 13.81
N SER A 53 13.72 -11.86 12.49
CA SER A 53 14.84 -11.88 11.55
C SER A 53 15.51 -10.52 11.31
N ILE A 54 14.98 -9.43 11.87
CA ILE A 54 15.55 -8.10 11.74
C ILE A 54 16.38 -7.81 12.99
N THR A 55 17.64 -8.26 12.98
CA THR A 55 18.67 -7.79 13.91
C THR A 55 19.12 -6.39 13.47
N SER A 56 18.26 -5.39 13.64
CA SER A 56 18.54 -4.07 13.08
C SER A 56 19.10 -3.07 14.07
N SER A 57 19.92 -2.16 13.54
CA SER A 57 20.37 -0.94 14.20
C SER A 57 19.18 -0.08 14.70
N THR A 58 19.42 0.85 15.63
CA THR A 58 18.39 1.74 16.19
C THR A 58 17.63 2.54 15.12
N VAL A 59 18.30 2.90 14.01
CA VAL A 59 17.73 3.70 12.90
C VAL A 59 16.70 2.90 12.08
N GLU A 60 16.99 1.64 11.78
CA GLU A 60 16.09 0.75 11.04
C GLU A 60 14.82 0.43 11.85
N LEU A 61 14.93 0.34 13.17
CA LEU A 61 13.79 0.21 14.09
C LEU A 61 12.89 1.46 14.03
N GLU A 62 13.47 2.65 14.08
CA GLU A 62 12.72 3.92 13.98
C GLU A 62 12.00 4.06 12.64
N ASN A 63 12.64 3.69 11.53
CA ASN A 63 12.04 3.71 10.20
C ASN A 63 10.84 2.75 10.12
N PHE A 64 11.01 1.53 10.63
CA PHE A 64 9.94 0.54 10.65
C PHE A 64 8.74 1.00 11.49
N GLN A 65 8.98 1.51 12.69
CA GLN A 65 7.92 2.05 13.56
C GLN A 65 7.19 3.21 12.90
N SER A 66 7.92 4.11 12.24
CA SER A 66 7.34 5.26 11.54
C SER A 66 6.44 4.83 10.38
N ALA A 67 6.85 3.83 9.61
CA ALA A 67 6.04 3.27 8.52
C ALA A 67 4.70 2.69 9.03
N GLN A 68 4.71 2.03 10.19
CA GLN A 68 3.49 1.50 10.76
C GLN A 68 2.57 2.57 11.35
N TRP A 69 3.14 3.59 12.01
CA TRP A 69 2.35 4.73 12.43
C TRP A 69 1.70 5.44 11.24
N ALA A 70 2.34 5.41 10.06
CA ALA A 70 1.81 6.03 8.85
C ALA A 70 0.60 5.27 8.33
N GLU A 71 0.69 3.94 8.27
CA GLU A 71 -0.46 3.08 7.93
C GLU A 71 -1.65 3.38 8.84
N ILE A 72 -1.44 3.40 10.17
CA ILE A 72 -2.52 3.64 11.13
C ILE A 72 -3.08 5.07 11.00
N ALA A 73 -2.22 6.09 10.85
CA ALA A 73 -2.63 7.48 10.70
C ALA A 73 -3.50 7.67 9.44
N LEU A 74 -3.10 7.09 8.31
CA LEU A 74 -3.84 7.21 7.06
C LEU A 74 -5.19 6.47 7.12
N GLU A 75 -5.33 5.40 7.89
CA GLU A 75 -6.63 4.77 8.13
C GLU A 75 -7.56 5.64 8.98
N TYR A 76 -7.05 6.30 10.02
CA TYR A 76 -7.85 7.29 10.77
C TYR A 76 -8.31 8.45 9.89
N ALA A 77 -7.46 8.93 8.98
CA ALA A 77 -7.82 9.98 8.04
C ALA A 77 -8.94 9.56 7.07
N LYS A 78 -8.93 8.32 6.58
CA LYS A 78 -9.99 7.77 5.70
C LYS A 78 -11.37 7.77 6.36
N VAL A 79 -11.44 7.54 7.68
CA VAL A 79 -12.70 7.62 8.45
C VAL A 79 -13.03 9.05 8.90
N GLY A 80 -12.22 10.04 8.54
CA GLY A 80 -12.43 11.46 8.83
C GLY A 80 -11.84 11.93 10.16
N ASP A 81 -11.17 11.07 10.92
CA ASP A 81 -10.54 11.43 12.19
C ASP A 81 -9.12 11.96 11.97
N PHE A 82 -9.04 13.15 11.37
CA PHE A 82 -7.77 13.82 11.09
C PHE A 82 -7.03 14.23 12.37
N ALA A 83 -7.73 14.45 13.47
CA ALA A 83 -7.11 14.79 14.75
C ALA A 83 -6.24 13.63 15.27
N GLN A 84 -6.78 12.41 15.24
CA GLN A 84 -6.02 11.22 15.60
C GLN A 84 -4.93 10.92 14.57
N ALA A 85 -5.22 11.08 13.27
CA ALA A 85 -4.22 10.87 12.21
C ALA A 85 -2.99 11.77 12.39
N ILE A 86 -3.18 13.06 12.65
CA ILE A 86 -2.10 14.02 12.89
C ILE A 86 -1.34 13.66 14.18
N THR A 87 -2.06 13.31 15.25
CA THR A 87 -1.45 12.89 16.53
C THR A 87 -0.54 11.68 16.36
N LEU A 88 -0.95 10.70 15.54
CA LEU A 88 -0.13 9.52 15.25
C LEU A 88 1.05 9.83 14.34
N THR A 89 0.90 10.79 13.44
CA THR A 89 2.00 11.28 12.58
C THR A 89 3.11 11.95 13.40
N GLU A 90 2.77 12.61 14.50
CA GLU A 90 3.76 13.17 15.44
C GLU A 90 4.58 12.11 16.19
N LYS A 91 4.14 10.84 16.23
CA LYS A 91 4.90 9.74 16.85
C LYS A 91 6.03 9.19 15.98
N MET A 92 6.14 9.63 14.73
CA MET A 92 7.15 9.17 13.79
C MET A 92 8.50 9.82 14.08
N GLY A 93 9.53 9.00 14.28
CA GLY A 93 10.91 9.46 14.41
C GLY A 93 11.57 9.73 13.05
N ASP A 94 11.19 8.97 12.02
CA ASP A 94 11.70 9.18 10.67
C ASP A 94 10.99 10.37 9.99
N TYR A 95 11.76 11.43 9.74
CA TYR A 95 11.24 12.67 9.16
C TYR A 95 10.74 12.51 7.73
N LEU A 96 11.33 11.60 6.94
CA LEU A 96 10.91 11.38 5.56
C LEU A 96 9.50 10.77 5.52
N GLN A 97 9.27 9.70 6.29
CA GLN A 97 7.98 9.06 6.43
C GLN A 97 6.94 10.00 7.07
N LYS A 98 7.35 10.80 8.06
CA LYS A 98 6.50 11.82 8.67
C LYS A 98 6.02 12.84 7.66
N ASN A 99 6.94 13.46 6.92
CA ASN A 99 6.61 14.49 5.95
C ASN A 99 5.76 13.96 4.79
N GLN A 100 6.06 12.76 4.30
CA GLN A 100 5.24 12.09 3.29
C GLN A 100 3.82 11.83 3.80
N THR A 101 3.67 11.43 5.06
CA THR A 101 2.35 11.23 5.68
C THR A 101 1.60 12.55 5.81
N LEU A 102 2.25 13.64 6.23
CA LEU A 102 1.64 14.97 6.32
C LEU A 102 1.14 15.47 4.95
N VAL A 103 1.92 15.28 3.88
CA VAL A 103 1.51 15.61 2.50
C VAL A 103 0.28 14.82 2.07
N GLU A 104 0.22 13.53 2.39
CA GLU A 104 -0.91 12.69 2.03
C GLU A 104 -2.18 13.06 2.83
N LEU A 105 -2.05 13.35 4.13
CA LEU A 105 -3.14 13.88 4.95
C LEU A 105 -3.65 15.22 4.41
N ALA A 106 -2.76 16.13 4.00
CA ALA A 106 -3.15 17.40 3.38
C ALA A 106 -3.88 17.19 2.05
N GLY A 107 -3.43 16.22 1.24
CA GLY A 107 -4.12 15.81 0.02
C GLY A 107 -5.53 15.29 0.30
N GLN A 108 -5.72 14.43 1.31
CA GLN A 108 -7.05 13.94 1.70
C GLN A 108 -7.96 15.05 2.22
N LEU A 109 -7.43 15.99 3.01
CA LEU A 109 -8.16 17.18 3.43
C LEU A 109 -8.62 18.01 2.23
N ALA A 110 -7.71 18.28 1.27
CA ALA A 110 -8.01 19.03 0.06
C ALA A 110 -9.03 18.31 -0.84
N ALA A 111 -8.94 16.98 -0.96
CA ALA A 111 -9.92 16.16 -1.67
C ALA A 111 -11.32 16.26 -1.03
N GLY A 112 -11.39 16.41 0.30
CA GLY A 112 -12.61 16.67 1.05
C GLY A 112 -13.07 18.14 1.03
N GLY A 113 -12.38 19.03 0.32
CA GLY A 113 -12.68 20.47 0.25
C GLY A 113 -12.14 21.30 1.43
N ASN A 114 -11.41 20.70 2.37
CA ASN A 114 -10.84 21.36 3.54
C ASN A 114 -9.47 22.01 3.23
N TYR A 115 -9.42 22.88 2.23
CA TYR A 115 -8.17 23.44 1.71
C TYR A 115 -7.39 24.28 2.72
N GLU A 116 -8.06 25.02 3.61
CA GLU A 116 -7.37 25.81 4.64
C GLU A 116 -6.64 24.94 5.65
N GLN A 117 -7.28 23.86 6.11
CA GLN A 117 -6.65 22.90 7.00
C GLN A 117 -5.49 22.17 6.30
N ALA A 118 -5.66 21.81 5.03
CA ALA A 118 -4.58 21.23 4.23
C ALA A 118 -3.36 22.15 4.15
N LYS A 119 -3.56 23.46 3.87
CA LYS A 119 -2.47 24.44 3.83
C LYS A 119 -1.79 24.62 5.19
N GLN A 120 -2.57 24.68 6.27
CA GLN A 120 -2.02 24.77 7.63
C GLN A 120 -1.15 23.56 7.96
N LEU A 121 -1.59 22.36 7.57
CA LEU A 121 -0.83 21.13 7.77
C LEU A 121 0.48 21.11 6.96
N VAL A 122 0.45 21.50 5.68
CA VAL A 122 1.67 21.60 4.86
C VAL A 122 2.65 22.63 5.42
N ALA A 123 2.15 23.71 6.03
CA ALA A 123 3.00 24.73 6.65
C ALA A 123 3.74 24.25 7.91
N THR A 124 3.39 23.10 8.50
CA THR A 124 4.13 22.54 9.65
C THR A 124 5.39 21.78 9.22
N ILE A 125 5.53 21.45 7.92
CA ILE A 125 6.71 20.79 7.36
C ILE A 125 7.86 21.80 7.33
N LYS A 126 8.82 21.62 8.24
CA LYS A 126 10.01 22.49 8.39
C LYS A 126 11.30 21.85 7.86
N GLU A 127 11.44 20.54 8.04
CA GLU A 127 12.60 19.78 7.60
C GLU A 127 12.30 19.12 6.25
N TYR A 128 13.31 18.97 5.40
CA TYR A 128 13.16 18.46 4.03
C TYR A 128 12.09 19.22 3.22
N GLU A 129 12.37 20.50 2.99
CA GLU A 129 11.44 21.48 2.41
C GLU A 129 10.84 21.07 1.05
N THR A 130 11.46 20.15 0.32
CA THR A 130 10.88 19.51 -0.87
C THR A 130 9.46 18.97 -0.62
N TYR A 131 9.18 18.39 0.55
CA TYR A 131 7.83 17.91 0.89
C TYR A 131 6.81 19.04 1.06
N ARG A 132 7.26 20.24 1.46
CA ARG A 132 6.38 21.42 1.52
C ARG A 132 5.99 21.88 0.13
N ALA A 133 6.93 21.91 -0.81
CA ALA A 133 6.66 22.19 -2.23
C ALA A 133 5.66 21.17 -2.81
N LYS A 134 5.91 19.88 -2.56
CA LYS A 134 5.01 18.78 -2.93
C LYS A 134 3.61 18.95 -2.34
N GLY A 135 3.50 19.27 -1.05
CA GLY A 135 2.22 19.49 -0.36
C GLY A 135 1.40 20.63 -0.96
N LEU A 136 2.04 21.76 -1.28
CA LEU A 136 1.38 22.89 -1.96
C LEU A 136 0.88 22.49 -3.35
N ALA A 137 1.70 21.79 -4.13
CA ALA A 137 1.34 21.29 -5.45
C ALA A 137 0.19 20.26 -5.40
N ARG A 138 0.21 19.36 -4.41
CA ARG A 138 -0.85 18.39 -4.12
C ARG A 138 -2.18 19.07 -3.81
N ILE A 139 -2.17 20.18 -3.07
CA ILE A 139 -3.38 20.99 -2.85
C ILE A 139 -3.85 21.60 -4.19
N GLY A 140 -2.93 22.13 -5.00
CA GLY A 140 -3.20 22.61 -6.36
C GLY A 140 -3.83 21.54 -7.27
N GLN A 141 -3.34 20.30 -7.19
CA GLN A 141 -3.89 19.14 -7.88
C GLN A 141 -5.37 18.96 -7.55
N TYR A 142 -5.73 18.94 -6.26
CA TYR A 142 -7.13 18.76 -5.86
C TYR A 142 -8.02 19.97 -6.16
N TYR A 143 -7.47 21.19 -6.19
CA TYR A 143 -8.21 22.33 -6.76
C TYR A 143 -8.52 22.12 -8.25
N ALA A 144 -7.56 21.64 -9.05
CA ALA A 144 -7.78 21.39 -10.47
C ALA A 144 -8.83 20.30 -10.70
N ILE A 145 -8.75 19.20 -9.93
CA ILE A 145 -9.74 18.11 -9.97
C ILE A 145 -11.14 18.61 -9.61
N SER A 146 -11.26 19.55 -8.68
CA SER A 146 -12.55 20.17 -8.31
C SER A 146 -13.08 21.18 -9.35
N GLY A 147 -12.33 21.45 -10.42
CA GLY A 147 -12.67 22.43 -11.45
C GLY A 147 -12.28 23.88 -11.12
N ASN A 148 -11.67 24.14 -9.95
CA ASN A 148 -11.21 25.46 -9.56
C ASN A 148 -9.81 25.76 -10.13
N ASN A 149 -9.73 25.99 -11.44
CA ASN A 149 -8.48 26.22 -12.16
C ASN A 149 -7.72 27.46 -11.67
N SER A 150 -8.42 28.51 -11.23
CA SER A 150 -7.78 29.73 -10.72
C SER A 150 -7.02 29.46 -9.42
N ALA A 151 -7.66 28.78 -8.46
CA ALA A 151 -7.00 28.39 -7.20
C ALA A 151 -5.89 27.37 -7.44
N ALA A 152 -6.09 26.42 -8.36
CA ALA A 152 -5.08 25.45 -8.74
C ALA A 152 -3.81 26.14 -9.26
N ASN A 153 -3.95 27.04 -10.23
CA ASN A 153 -2.83 27.78 -10.80
C ASN A 153 -2.10 28.61 -9.74
N LEU A 154 -2.83 29.22 -8.79
CA LEU A 154 -2.22 29.95 -7.68
C LEU A 154 -1.38 29.04 -6.79
N MET A 155 -1.91 27.87 -6.39
CA MET A 155 -1.20 26.92 -5.53
C MET A 155 0.02 26.32 -6.21
N PHE A 156 -0.06 25.96 -7.49
CA PHE A 156 1.11 25.51 -8.24
C PHE A 156 2.16 26.63 -8.39
N SER A 157 1.74 27.87 -8.62
CA SER A 157 2.66 29.01 -8.70
C SER A 157 3.36 29.26 -7.36
N GLU A 158 2.64 29.13 -6.24
CA GLU A 158 3.20 29.22 -4.89
C GLU A 158 4.20 28.08 -4.63
N ALA A 159 3.86 26.85 -5.03
CA ALA A 159 4.75 25.69 -4.91
C ALA A 159 6.06 25.89 -5.71
N ILE A 160 5.97 26.36 -6.95
CA ILE A 160 7.15 26.64 -7.79
C ILE A 160 7.95 27.79 -7.20
N ALA A 161 7.31 28.87 -6.76
CA ALA A 161 7.98 30.01 -6.16
C ALA A 161 8.76 29.57 -4.92
N PHE A 162 8.15 28.74 -4.07
CA PHE A 162 8.82 28.16 -2.92
C PHE A 162 9.98 27.25 -3.33
N ALA A 163 9.77 26.33 -4.28
CA ALA A 163 10.84 25.45 -4.79
C ALA A 163 12.05 26.23 -5.33
N LYS A 164 11.82 27.38 -5.99
CA LYS A 164 12.87 28.28 -6.49
C LYS A 164 13.63 29.04 -5.40
N THR A 165 13.15 29.04 -4.15
CA THR A 165 13.91 29.56 -3.01
C THR A 165 14.85 28.52 -2.39
N LEU A 166 14.68 27.25 -2.75
CA LEU A 166 15.50 26.15 -2.24
C LEU A 166 16.87 26.14 -2.92
N ASP A 167 17.81 25.43 -2.31
CA ASP A 167 19.16 25.30 -2.87
C ASP A 167 19.14 24.60 -4.24
N ALA A 168 19.69 25.29 -5.24
CA ALA A 168 19.62 24.92 -6.65
C ALA A 168 20.42 23.65 -6.98
N GLU A 169 21.47 23.35 -6.21
CA GLU A 169 22.38 22.24 -6.46
C GLU A 169 21.91 20.95 -5.77
N SER A 170 21.18 21.05 -4.66
CA SER A 170 20.80 19.89 -3.84
C SER A 170 19.32 19.50 -3.91
N ILE A 171 18.39 20.42 -3.61
CA ILE A 171 17.00 20.07 -3.30
C ILE A 171 15.95 20.72 -4.19
N GLN A 172 16.26 21.83 -4.87
CA GLN A 172 15.36 22.46 -5.82
C GLN A 172 14.97 21.51 -6.97
N PRO A 173 15.89 20.76 -7.64
CA PRO A 173 15.51 19.89 -8.74
C PRO A 173 14.48 18.82 -8.32
N MET A 174 14.66 18.23 -7.14
CA MET A 174 13.73 17.27 -6.56
C MET A 174 12.36 17.90 -6.24
N ALA A 175 12.34 19.15 -5.75
CA ALA A 175 11.09 19.86 -5.50
C ALA A 175 10.33 20.18 -6.80
N LEU A 176 11.03 20.59 -7.86
CA LEU A 176 10.42 20.79 -9.18
C LEU A 176 9.89 19.47 -9.77
N ALA A 177 10.61 18.36 -9.56
CA ALA A 177 10.16 17.03 -9.97
C ALA A 177 8.83 16.65 -9.32
N GLU A 178 8.71 16.82 -8.00
CA GLU A 178 7.48 16.56 -7.26
C GLU A 178 6.30 17.43 -7.74
N ILE A 179 6.55 18.70 -8.05
CA ILE A 179 5.53 19.60 -8.60
C ILE A 179 5.08 19.14 -10.00
N ALA A 180 6.01 18.68 -10.84
CA ALA A 180 5.69 18.19 -12.20
C ALA A 180 4.79 16.95 -12.15
N ILE A 181 5.02 16.05 -11.19
CA ILE A 181 4.18 14.87 -10.94
C ILE A 181 2.75 15.32 -10.59
N GLU A 182 2.59 16.31 -9.70
CA GLU A 182 1.28 16.81 -9.29
C GLU A 182 0.56 17.57 -10.42
N TYR A 183 1.29 18.28 -11.29
CA TYR A 183 0.71 18.83 -12.53
C TYR A 183 0.18 17.74 -13.47
N ALA A 184 0.96 16.67 -13.70
CA ALA A 184 0.53 15.56 -14.54
C ALA A 184 -0.72 14.88 -13.96
N ALA A 185 -0.75 14.70 -12.63
CA ALA A 185 -1.89 14.14 -11.92
C ALA A 185 -3.13 15.07 -11.89
N ALA A 186 -2.94 16.36 -12.15
CA ALA A 186 -4.01 17.34 -12.37
C ALA A 186 -4.48 17.44 -13.83
N GLY A 187 -3.92 16.64 -14.74
CA GLY A 187 -4.21 16.70 -16.18
C GLY A 187 -3.54 17.86 -16.92
N LYS A 188 -2.62 18.59 -16.26
CA LYS A 188 -1.87 19.74 -16.79
C LYS A 188 -0.58 19.30 -17.46
N GLU A 189 -0.72 18.59 -18.57
CA GLU A 189 0.40 17.94 -19.26
C GLU A 189 1.47 18.92 -19.75
N GLN A 190 1.06 20.03 -20.36
CA GLN A 190 2.00 20.99 -20.94
C GLN A 190 2.84 21.63 -19.84
N GLU A 191 2.21 22.03 -18.74
CA GLU A 191 2.88 22.59 -17.58
C GLU A 191 3.82 21.58 -16.90
N ALA A 192 3.41 20.31 -16.79
CA ALA A 192 4.26 19.25 -16.26
C ALA A 192 5.53 19.05 -17.10
N MET A 193 5.38 18.91 -18.42
CA MET A 193 6.53 18.69 -19.33
C MET A 193 7.43 19.92 -19.43
N GLN A 194 6.87 21.13 -19.36
CA GLN A 194 7.66 22.36 -19.28
C GLN A 194 8.53 22.36 -18.02
N LEU A 195 7.95 21.99 -16.88
CA LEU A 195 8.69 21.96 -15.62
C LEU A 195 9.80 20.90 -15.65
N VAL A 196 9.53 19.71 -16.20
CA VAL A 196 10.57 18.67 -16.40
C VAL A 196 11.72 19.18 -17.26
N ALA A 197 11.44 19.97 -18.30
CA ALA A 197 12.48 20.53 -19.15
C ALA A 197 13.37 21.57 -18.44
N GLU A 198 12.90 22.18 -17.35
CA GLU A 198 13.70 23.09 -16.51
C GLU A 198 14.66 22.34 -15.58
N ILE A 199 14.39 21.06 -15.26
CA ILE A 199 15.19 20.24 -14.34
C ILE A 199 16.51 19.81 -15.00
N GLN A 200 17.63 20.28 -14.44
CA GLN A 200 18.97 19.94 -14.94
C GLN A 200 19.55 18.65 -14.35
N ASP A 201 19.20 18.33 -13.10
CA ASP A 201 19.62 17.10 -12.46
C ASP A 201 18.91 15.89 -13.09
N GLU A 202 19.67 15.00 -13.72
CA GLU A 202 19.12 13.88 -14.48
C GLU A 202 18.39 12.86 -13.59
N ASN A 203 18.80 12.71 -12.32
CA ASN A 203 18.12 11.84 -11.37
C ASN A 203 16.72 12.39 -11.03
N SER A 204 16.62 13.67 -10.67
CA SER A 204 15.35 14.35 -10.39
C SER A 204 14.44 14.37 -11.62
N LYS A 205 15.02 14.53 -12.82
CA LYS A 205 14.28 14.48 -14.08
C LYS A 205 13.73 13.08 -14.36
N ALA A 206 14.53 12.03 -14.16
CA ALA A 206 14.09 10.63 -14.28
C ALA A 206 12.98 10.31 -13.27
N MET A 207 13.12 10.77 -12.02
CA MET A 207 12.09 10.67 -10.98
C MET A 207 10.78 11.36 -11.40
N ALA A 208 10.86 12.59 -11.95
CA ALA A 208 9.70 13.32 -12.43
C ALA A 208 8.97 12.56 -13.54
N LEU A 209 9.70 12.10 -14.56
CA LEU A 209 9.14 11.32 -15.68
C LEU A 209 8.50 10.02 -15.20
N ALA A 210 9.14 9.31 -14.27
CA ALA A 210 8.59 8.09 -13.67
C ALA A 210 7.26 8.36 -12.94
N GLY A 211 7.23 9.37 -12.07
CA GLY A 211 6.01 9.73 -11.33
C GLY A 211 4.88 10.23 -12.25
N MET A 212 5.21 10.99 -13.30
CA MET A 212 4.24 11.43 -14.31
C MET A 212 3.66 10.25 -15.09
N ALA A 213 4.49 9.27 -15.47
CA ALA A 213 4.04 8.05 -16.14
C ALA A 213 3.04 7.27 -15.26
N THR A 214 3.33 7.14 -13.96
CA THR A 214 2.42 6.54 -12.98
C THR A 214 1.10 7.31 -12.84
N ALA A 215 1.16 8.65 -12.82
CA ALA A 215 -0.03 9.49 -12.77
C ALA A 215 -0.93 9.30 -14.00
N TRP A 216 -0.35 9.22 -15.20
CA TRP A 216 -1.11 8.97 -16.43
C TRP A 216 -1.64 7.54 -16.52
N ALA A 217 -0.92 6.54 -16.04
CA ALA A 217 -1.44 5.18 -15.94
C ALA A 217 -2.68 5.13 -15.03
N LYS A 218 -2.65 5.82 -13.87
CA LYS A 218 -3.81 5.96 -12.98
C LYS A 218 -4.99 6.65 -13.67
N ALA A 219 -4.72 7.60 -14.57
CA ALA A 219 -5.72 8.27 -15.41
C ALA A 219 -6.13 7.48 -16.67
N GLN A 220 -5.80 6.17 -16.76
CA GLN A 220 -6.13 5.29 -17.89
C GLN A 220 -5.50 5.70 -19.23
N GLN A 221 -4.37 6.43 -19.20
CA GLN A 221 -3.61 6.88 -20.37
C GLN A 221 -2.36 6.02 -20.61
N LEU A 222 -2.54 4.70 -20.76
CA LEU A 222 -1.42 3.74 -20.80
C LEU A 222 -0.40 4.02 -21.90
N SER A 223 -0.84 4.30 -23.13
CA SER A 223 0.09 4.56 -24.25
C SER A 223 1.05 5.71 -23.95
N LYS A 224 0.54 6.76 -23.30
CA LYS A 224 1.31 7.93 -22.90
C LYS A 224 2.24 7.63 -21.73
N ALA A 225 1.74 6.90 -20.73
CA ALA A 225 2.55 6.43 -19.61
C ALA A 225 3.76 5.60 -20.10
N LEU A 226 3.53 4.66 -21.03
CA LEU A 226 4.60 3.85 -21.62
C LEU A 226 5.58 4.68 -22.45
N GLN A 227 5.08 5.64 -23.25
CA GLN A 227 5.94 6.51 -24.04
C GLN A 227 6.92 7.29 -23.15
N VAL A 228 6.44 7.85 -22.04
CA VAL A 228 7.30 8.60 -21.12
C VAL A 228 8.20 7.68 -20.30
N ALA A 229 7.72 6.53 -19.83
CA ALA A 229 8.59 5.55 -19.17
C ALA A 229 9.74 5.09 -20.08
N GLN A 230 9.49 4.88 -21.38
CA GLN A 230 10.52 4.53 -22.36
C GLN A 230 11.57 5.64 -22.55
N SER A 231 11.21 6.91 -22.33
CA SER A 231 12.14 8.04 -22.51
C SER A 231 13.16 8.16 -21.37
N ILE A 232 12.91 7.49 -20.24
CA ILE A 232 13.81 7.48 -19.08
C ILE A 232 15.11 6.76 -19.45
N GLN A 233 16.25 7.40 -19.23
CA GLN A 233 17.55 6.82 -19.58
C GLN A 233 18.04 5.83 -18.52
N ASP A 234 17.89 6.19 -17.25
CA ASP A 234 18.28 5.35 -16.13
C ASP A 234 17.35 4.13 -15.98
N ASP A 235 17.94 2.94 -15.98
CA ASP A 235 17.18 1.68 -15.98
C ASP A 235 16.52 1.37 -14.64
N TYR A 236 17.04 1.89 -13.53
CA TYR A 236 16.38 1.77 -12.23
C TYR A 236 15.07 2.56 -12.21
N TYR A 237 15.09 3.84 -12.62
CA TYR A 237 13.88 4.65 -12.73
C TYR A 237 12.92 4.13 -13.80
N LYS A 238 13.42 3.59 -14.91
CA LYS A 238 12.60 2.96 -15.95
C LYS A 238 11.86 1.72 -15.43
N ALA A 239 12.57 0.83 -14.72
CA ALA A 239 11.99 -0.36 -14.11
C ALA A 239 10.93 0.01 -13.07
N GLN A 240 11.21 1.00 -12.24
CA GLN A 240 10.26 1.52 -11.25
C GLN A 240 9.01 2.08 -11.93
N ALA A 241 9.16 2.93 -12.95
CA ALA A 241 8.04 3.49 -13.71
C ALA A 241 7.16 2.40 -14.33
N LEU A 242 7.76 1.40 -15.00
CA LEU A 242 7.01 0.31 -15.63
C LEU A 242 6.29 -0.57 -14.60
N THR A 243 6.92 -0.82 -13.46
CA THR A 243 6.30 -1.56 -12.33
C THR A 243 5.11 -0.79 -11.76
N ASP A 244 5.26 0.52 -11.56
CA ASP A 244 4.19 1.36 -11.04
C ASP A 244 3.03 1.49 -12.05
N ILE A 245 3.33 1.60 -13.35
CA ILE A 245 2.32 1.52 -14.42
C ILE A 245 1.57 0.19 -14.33
N ALA A 246 2.28 -0.94 -14.23
CA ALA A 246 1.67 -2.28 -14.11
C ALA A 246 0.66 -2.36 -12.95
N LYS A 247 0.98 -1.72 -11.82
CA LYS A 247 0.11 -1.66 -10.63
C LYS A 247 -1.14 -0.80 -10.81
N LYS A 248 -1.25 0.02 -11.87
CA LYS A 248 -2.39 0.94 -12.13
C LYS A 248 -3.25 0.54 -13.32
N VAL A 249 -2.92 -0.54 -14.00
CA VAL A 249 -3.66 -1.04 -15.17
C VAL A 249 -4.41 -2.33 -14.88
N THR A 250 -5.30 -2.71 -15.79
CA THR A 250 -5.96 -4.02 -15.77
C THR A 250 -5.02 -5.11 -16.31
N VAL A 251 -5.30 -6.36 -15.94
CA VAL A 251 -4.39 -7.49 -16.24
C VAL A 251 -4.19 -7.74 -17.74
N ASP A 252 -5.19 -7.43 -18.56
CA ASP A 252 -5.14 -7.52 -20.04
C ASP A 252 -4.15 -6.51 -20.66
N GLN A 253 -3.77 -5.48 -19.90
CA GLN A 253 -2.82 -4.45 -20.32
C GLN A 253 -1.37 -4.72 -19.88
N LEU A 254 -1.12 -5.81 -19.13
CA LEU A 254 0.23 -6.19 -18.71
C LEU A 254 1.17 -6.64 -19.85
N PRO A 255 0.73 -7.32 -20.94
CA PRO A 255 1.63 -7.76 -22.00
C PRO A 255 2.53 -6.66 -22.62
N PRO A 256 2.00 -5.47 -23.03
CA PRO A 256 2.88 -4.40 -23.53
C PRO A 256 3.83 -3.85 -22.46
N ILE A 257 3.48 -3.94 -21.17
CA ILE A 257 4.37 -3.53 -20.08
C ILE A 257 5.51 -4.53 -19.92
N VAL A 258 5.23 -5.84 -19.97
CA VAL A 258 6.25 -6.90 -19.98
C VAL A 258 7.22 -6.73 -21.15
N GLU A 259 6.71 -6.42 -22.34
CA GLU A 259 7.56 -6.15 -23.51
C GLU A 259 8.52 -4.97 -23.24
N ASN A 260 8.05 -3.92 -22.57
CA ASN A 260 8.88 -2.78 -22.21
C ASN A 260 9.90 -3.11 -21.12
N ILE A 261 9.52 -3.89 -20.11
CA ILE A 261 10.44 -4.36 -19.08
C ILE A 261 11.55 -5.20 -19.72
N ASN A 262 11.22 -6.05 -20.69
CA ASN A 262 12.22 -6.87 -21.41
C ASN A 262 13.24 -6.06 -22.22
N ARG A 263 13.03 -4.75 -22.42
CA ARG A 263 13.97 -3.84 -23.10
C ARG A 263 14.91 -3.12 -22.11
N ILE A 264 14.72 -3.31 -20.81
CA ILE A 264 15.65 -2.83 -19.78
C ILE A 264 16.96 -3.59 -19.93
N THR A 265 18.08 -2.86 -19.90
CA THR A 265 19.42 -3.42 -20.11
C THR A 265 20.02 -3.97 -18.83
N ASP A 266 19.77 -3.32 -17.69
CA ASP A 266 20.17 -3.84 -16.38
C ASP A 266 19.32 -5.05 -15.99
N GLU A 267 19.97 -6.21 -15.87
CA GLU A 267 19.32 -7.48 -15.60
C GLU A 267 18.64 -7.52 -14.21
N THR A 268 19.25 -6.89 -13.21
CA THR A 268 18.73 -6.87 -11.83
C THR A 268 17.40 -6.12 -11.78
N ASN A 269 17.36 -4.91 -12.36
CA ASN A 269 16.17 -4.08 -12.46
C ASN A 269 15.09 -4.74 -13.31
N LYS A 270 15.47 -5.39 -14.41
CA LYS A 270 14.55 -6.15 -15.28
C LYS A 270 13.85 -7.27 -14.51
N ILE A 271 14.63 -8.15 -13.86
CA ILE A 271 14.09 -9.32 -13.16
C ILE A 271 13.20 -8.89 -11.98
N ALA A 272 13.60 -7.85 -11.23
CA ALA A 272 12.79 -7.30 -10.15
C ALA A 272 11.43 -6.79 -10.67
N ALA A 273 11.42 -6.06 -11.79
CA ALA A 273 10.18 -5.58 -12.40
C ALA A 273 9.30 -6.72 -12.94
N LEU A 274 9.89 -7.75 -13.57
CA LEU A 274 9.15 -8.93 -14.04
C LEU A 274 8.51 -9.72 -12.88
N ALA A 275 9.22 -9.85 -11.74
CA ALA A 275 8.68 -10.50 -10.54
C ALA A 275 7.42 -9.79 -10.02
N GLU A 276 7.40 -8.45 -10.05
CA GLU A 276 6.20 -7.68 -9.70
C GLU A 276 5.05 -7.93 -10.67
N VAL A 277 5.31 -8.07 -11.97
CA VAL A 277 4.27 -8.44 -12.95
C VAL A 277 3.74 -9.86 -12.72
N VAL A 278 4.61 -10.82 -12.35
CA VAL A 278 4.18 -12.17 -11.95
C VAL A 278 3.16 -12.09 -10.81
N MET A 279 3.46 -11.30 -9.77
CA MET A 279 2.55 -11.11 -8.64
C MET A 279 1.20 -10.53 -9.07
N LEU A 280 1.19 -9.60 -10.04
CA LEU A 280 -0.04 -9.04 -10.60
C LEU A 280 -0.86 -10.08 -11.37
N TYR A 281 -0.22 -10.94 -12.17
CA TYR A 281 -0.92 -12.04 -12.84
C TYR A 281 -1.53 -13.04 -11.85
N ILE A 282 -0.79 -13.42 -10.80
CA ILE A 282 -1.29 -14.33 -9.75
C ILE A 282 -2.55 -13.77 -9.09
N ARG A 283 -2.50 -12.50 -8.66
CA ARG A 283 -3.64 -11.81 -8.03
C ARG A 283 -4.85 -11.70 -8.93
N ALA A 284 -4.63 -11.62 -10.24
CA ALA A 284 -5.69 -11.58 -11.25
C ALA A 284 -6.16 -12.97 -11.71
N GLY A 285 -5.62 -14.06 -11.13
CA GLY A 285 -5.97 -15.43 -11.50
C GLY A 285 -5.46 -15.87 -12.87
N GLN A 286 -4.50 -15.16 -13.45
CA GLN A 286 -3.88 -15.46 -14.75
C GLN A 286 -2.68 -16.39 -14.57
N PHE A 287 -2.96 -17.63 -14.15
CA PHE A 287 -1.95 -18.55 -13.66
C PHE A 287 -1.01 -19.08 -14.74
N ASP A 288 -1.51 -19.28 -15.96
CA ASP A 288 -0.67 -19.73 -17.07
C ASP A 288 0.37 -18.65 -17.44
N GLN A 289 -0.06 -17.39 -17.52
CA GLN A 289 0.83 -16.25 -17.78
C GLN A 289 1.81 -16.04 -16.62
N ALA A 290 1.33 -16.13 -15.38
CA ALA A 290 2.20 -16.04 -14.21
C ALA A 290 3.25 -17.16 -14.22
N ALA A 291 2.87 -18.40 -14.56
CA ALA A 291 3.76 -19.55 -14.54
C ALA A 291 4.80 -19.45 -15.64
N GLU A 292 4.38 -19.05 -16.84
CA GLU A 292 5.28 -18.83 -17.96
C GLU A 292 6.28 -17.71 -17.67
N LEU A 293 5.82 -16.59 -17.11
CA LEU A 293 6.71 -15.50 -16.75
C LEU A 293 7.63 -15.87 -15.57
N THR A 294 7.18 -16.69 -14.63
CA THR A 294 8.03 -17.17 -13.52
C THR A 294 9.21 -18.01 -14.04
N LYS A 295 9.04 -18.77 -15.12
CA LYS A 295 10.14 -19.55 -15.73
C LYS A 295 11.30 -18.67 -16.18
N THR A 296 11.02 -17.43 -16.60
CA THR A 296 12.09 -16.49 -17.00
C THR A 296 12.87 -15.94 -15.81
N LEU A 297 12.42 -16.20 -14.58
CA LEU A 297 13.07 -15.76 -13.34
C LEU A 297 13.92 -16.87 -12.70
N LEU A 298 13.89 -18.10 -13.22
CA LEU A 298 14.68 -19.21 -12.68
C LEU A 298 16.17 -18.88 -12.67
N GLY A 299 16.86 -19.27 -11.60
CA GLY A 299 18.23 -18.84 -11.28
C GLY A 299 18.30 -17.59 -10.39
N ASN A 300 17.15 -16.95 -10.10
CA ASN A 300 17.04 -15.82 -9.15
C ASN A 300 16.22 -16.24 -7.92
N ASP A 301 16.71 -17.28 -7.24
CA ASP A 301 16.01 -17.99 -6.16
C ASP A 301 15.52 -17.08 -5.02
N TRP A 302 16.17 -15.94 -4.82
CA TRP A 302 15.79 -14.95 -3.80
C TRP A 302 14.40 -14.34 -3.99
N LEU A 303 13.86 -14.35 -5.21
CA LEU A 303 12.53 -13.82 -5.54
C LEU A 303 11.41 -14.87 -5.38
N LEU A 304 11.75 -16.14 -5.47
CA LEU A 304 10.78 -17.23 -5.56
C LEU A 304 9.92 -17.41 -4.30
N PRO A 305 10.42 -17.25 -3.05
CA PRO A 305 9.58 -17.38 -1.87
C PRO A 305 8.35 -16.46 -1.88
N GLY A 306 8.51 -15.19 -2.28
CA GLY A 306 7.40 -14.25 -2.36
C GLY A 306 6.35 -14.65 -3.40
N ILE A 307 6.80 -15.08 -4.58
CA ILE A 307 5.93 -15.59 -5.66
C ILE A 307 5.18 -16.85 -5.20
N ILE A 308 5.88 -17.77 -4.53
CA ILE A 308 5.32 -19.01 -3.99
C ILE A 308 4.25 -18.75 -2.93
N ALA A 309 4.48 -17.81 -2.00
CA ALA A 309 3.46 -17.42 -1.03
C ALA A 309 2.19 -16.89 -1.71
N GLU A 310 2.34 -16.08 -2.76
CA GLU A 310 1.19 -15.52 -3.47
C GLU A 310 0.42 -16.57 -4.25
N TYR A 311 1.12 -17.47 -4.95
CA TYR A 311 0.46 -18.61 -5.57
C TYR A 311 -0.26 -19.48 -4.53
N ALA A 312 0.33 -19.70 -3.34
CA ALA A 312 -0.25 -20.59 -2.34
C ALA A 312 -1.61 -20.08 -1.84
N LYS A 313 -1.81 -18.76 -1.80
CA LYS A 313 -3.12 -18.14 -1.50
C LYS A 313 -4.22 -18.48 -2.52
N THR A 314 -3.86 -19.02 -3.67
CA THR A 314 -4.79 -19.37 -4.76
C THR A 314 -5.30 -20.82 -4.65
N GLY A 315 -4.71 -21.63 -3.76
CA GLY A 315 -5.04 -23.04 -3.59
C GLY A 315 -4.40 -23.99 -4.63
N GLN A 316 -3.57 -23.48 -5.54
CA GLN A 316 -2.95 -24.31 -6.59
C GLN A 316 -1.70 -25.06 -6.12
N ILE A 317 -1.91 -26.26 -5.57
CA ILE A 317 -0.81 -27.04 -4.97
C ILE A 317 0.26 -27.44 -5.97
N ASN A 318 -0.11 -28.09 -7.08
CA ASN A 318 0.88 -28.75 -7.94
C ASN A 318 1.91 -27.80 -8.58
N PRO A 319 1.51 -26.67 -9.21
CA PRO A 319 2.49 -25.74 -9.79
C PRO A 319 3.48 -25.20 -8.76
N ILE A 320 3.01 -24.96 -7.54
CA ILE A 320 3.81 -24.39 -6.44
C ILE A 320 4.80 -25.41 -5.90
N THR A 321 4.37 -26.65 -5.69
CA THR A 321 5.27 -27.70 -5.20
C THR A 321 6.38 -27.98 -6.22
N THR A 322 6.06 -28.01 -7.52
CA THR A 322 7.07 -28.12 -8.57
C THR A 322 8.05 -26.95 -8.55
N LEU A 323 7.56 -25.71 -8.45
CA LEU A 323 8.40 -24.52 -8.37
C LEU A 323 9.30 -24.54 -7.12
N THR A 324 8.74 -24.86 -5.96
CA THR A 324 9.46 -24.93 -4.68
C THR A 324 10.59 -25.97 -4.72
N ASN A 325 10.32 -27.13 -5.31
CA ASN A 325 11.30 -28.22 -5.42
C ASN A 325 12.38 -27.94 -6.48
N SER A 326 12.14 -26.98 -7.40
CA SER A 326 13.13 -26.58 -8.41
C SER A 326 14.20 -25.62 -7.87
N ILE A 327 14.03 -25.10 -6.66
CA ILE A 327 15.00 -24.21 -6.00
C ILE A 327 16.19 -25.06 -5.53
N GLU A 328 17.36 -24.79 -6.10
CA GLU A 328 18.59 -25.54 -5.79
C GLU A 328 19.22 -25.10 -4.47
N ASN A 329 19.15 -23.80 -4.15
CA ASN A 329 19.72 -23.27 -2.93
C ASN A 329 18.86 -23.63 -1.70
N GLU A 330 19.40 -24.42 -0.78
CA GLU A 330 18.71 -24.91 0.42
C GLU A 330 18.12 -23.78 1.28
N TYR A 331 18.83 -22.67 1.46
CA TYR A 331 18.31 -21.53 2.21
C TYR A 331 17.05 -20.95 1.55
N TRP A 332 17.08 -20.74 0.23
CA TRP A 332 15.92 -20.22 -0.50
C TRP A 332 14.78 -21.24 -0.58
N GLN A 333 15.09 -22.53 -0.65
CA GLN A 333 14.09 -23.60 -0.60
C GLN A 333 13.37 -23.62 0.75
N ASN A 334 14.09 -23.52 1.88
CA ASN A 334 13.49 -23.43 3.22
C ASN A 334 12.60 -22.19 3.36
N ARG A 335 13.04 -21.03 2.85
CA ARG A 335 12.24 -19.80 2.80
C ARG A 335 10.98 -19.96 1.95
N ALA A 336 11.07 -20.67 0.83
CA ALA A 336 9.94 -20.98 -0.03
C ALA A 336 8.94 -21.92 0.63
N LEU A 337 9.39 -22.94 1.38
CA LEU A 337 8.51 -23.82 2.17
C LEU A 337 7.71 -23.04 3.22
N ILE A 338 8.36 -22.17 4.00
CA ILE A 338 7.67 -21.27 4.96
C ILE A 338 6.65 -20.38 4.24
N SER A 339 7.04 -19.83 3.09
CA SER A 339 6.20 -18.94 2.29
C SER A 339 4.97 -19.67 1.73
N MET A 340 5.13 -20.92 1.30
CA MET A 340 4.03 -21.78 0.85
C MET A 340 3.05 -22.04 2.01
N VAL A 341 3.54 -22.42 3.20
CA VAL A 341 2.71 -22.59 4.40
C VAL A 341 1.96 -21.31 4.74
N SER A 342 2.66 -20.17 4.77
CA SER A 342 2.09 -18.86 5.04
C SER A 342 0.97 -18.50 4.07
N GLY A 343 1.13 -18.79 2.77
CA GLY A 343 0.10 -18.56 1.77
C GLY A 343 -1.18 -19.38 2.01
N TYR A 344 -1.06 -20.67 2.32
CA TYR A 344 -2.21 -21.52 2.67
C TYR A 344 -2.90 -21.03 3.97
N ALA A 345 -2.12 -20.68 4.98
CA ALA A 345 -2.65 -20.14 6.22
C ALA A 345 -3.37 -18.80 5.99
N ALA A 346 -2.81 -17.92 5.16
CA ALA A 346 -3.41 -16.64 4.81
C ALA A 346 -4.75 -16.78 4.09
N MET A 347 -4.95 -17.83 3.26
CA MET A 347 -6.24 -18.14 2.65
C MET A 347 -7.21 -18.90 3.59
N GLY A 348 -6.73 -19.35 4.76
CA GLY A 348 -7.53 -20.05 5.77
C GLY A 348 -7.54 -21.56 5.62
N ASP A 349 -6.73 -22.12 4.73
CA ASP A 349 -6.54 -23.57 4.62
C ASP A 349 -5.51 -24.01 5.67
N PHE A 350 -5.89 -23.92 6.94
CA PHE A 350 -5.02 -24.24 8.07
C PHE A 350 -4.70 -25.72 8.13
N ALA A 351 -5.61 -26.59 7.69
CA ALA A 351 -5.35 -28.02 7.61
C ALA A 351 -4.17 -28.29 6.67
N LYS A 352 -4.18 -27.69 5.47
CA LYS A 352 -3.06 -27.85 4.53
C LYS A 352 -1.80 -27.15 5.02
N ALA A 353 -1.92 -25.95 5.59
CA ALA A 353 -0.77 -25.23 6.14
C ALA A 353 -0.08 -26.05 7.24
N LEU A 354 -0.84 -26.67 8.16
CA LEU A 354 -0.32 -27.52 9.23
C LEU A 354 0.28 -28.83 8.71
N ASP A 355 -0.34 -29.47 7.72
CA ASP A 355 0.19 -30.66 7.03
C ASP A 355 1.57 -30.36 6.43
N LEU A 356 1.67 -29.26 5.66
CA LEU A 356 2.91 -28.81 5.05
C LEU A 356 3.96 -28.45 6.10
N ALA A 357 3.59 -27.68 7.13
CA ALA A 357 4.52 -27.29 8.20
C ALA A 357 5.07 -28.50 8.96
N ASN A 358 4.23 -29.51 9.22
CA ASN A 358 4.66 -30.73 9.90
C ASN A 358 5.53 -31.64 9.03
N GLY A 359 5.42 -31.54 7.71
CA GLY A 359 6.30 -32.24 6.75
C GLY A 359 7.69 -31.61 6.59
N ILE A 360 7.94 -30.42 7.16
CA ILE A 360 9.24 -29.76 7.11
C ILE A 360 10.21 -30.47 8.07
N ALA A 361 11.35 -30.93 7.55
CA ALA A 361 12.35 -31.68 8.31
C ALA A 361 13.16 -30.80 9.27
N SER A 362 13.51 -29.57 8.87
CA SER A 362 14.24 -28.61 9.72
C SER A 362 13.34 -28.09 10.84
N ALA A 363 13.77 -28.27 12.10
CA ALA A 363 13.02 -27.82 13.27
C ALA A 363 12.81 -26.30 13.25
N ASP A 364 13.83 -25.51 12.91
CA ASP A 364 13.74 -24.05 12.83
C ASP A 364 12.77 -23.58 11.75
N THR A 365 12.85 -24.22 10.58
CA THR A 365 11.97 -23.92 9.44
C THR A 365 10.52 -24.30 9.78
N LYS A 366 10.32 -25.42 10.47
CA LYS A 366 9.02 -25.85 10.99
C LYS A 366 8.46 -24.86 12.00
N SER A 367 9.24 -24.44 13.01
CA SER A 367 8.81 -23.46 14.01
C SER A 367 8.41 -22.13 13.34
N SER A 368 9.21 -21.65 12.39
CA SER A 368 8.89 -20.45 11.60
C SER A 368 7.59 -20.60 10.80
N ALA A 369 7.36 -21.77 10.20
CA ALA A 369 6.13 -22.07 9.46
C ALA A 369 4.91 -22.11 10.39
N LEU A 370 5.02 -22.73 11.58
CA LEU A 370 3.95 -22.75 12.58
C LEU A 370 3.65 -21.35 13.13
N MET A 371 4.66 -20.51 13.34
CA MET A 371 4.46 -19.10 13.71
C MET A 371 3.68 -18.33 12.64
N ALA A 372 3.97 -18.55 11.35
CA ALA A 372 3.21 -17.94 10.26
C ALA A 372 1.72 -18.36 10.27
N ILE A 373 1.43 -19.62 10.62
CA ILE A 373 0.05 -20.10 10.80
C ILE A 373 -0.62 -19.39 11.98
N ALA A 374 0.08 -19.28 13.11
CA ALA A 374 -0.44 -18.64 14.31
C ALA A 374 -0.75 -17.15 14.07
N GLN A 375 0.10 -16.45 13.31
CA GLN A 375 -0.15 -15.09 12.81
C GLN A 375 -1.44 -15.03 11.97
N ALA A 376 -1.58 -15.92 10.99
CA ALA A 376 -2.75 -15.93 10.09
C ALA A 376 -4.06 -16.22 10.83
N LEU A 377 -4.04 -17.11 11.83
CA LEU A 377 -5.17 -17.35 12.74
C LEU A 377 -5.59 -16.07 13.47
N ALA A 378 -4.63 -15.31 14.01
CA ALA A 378 -4.91 -14.04 14.67
C ALA A 378 -5.53 -12.99 13.73
N GLU A 379 -4.98 -12.84 12.52
CA GLU A 379 -5.50 -11.89 11.51
C GLU A 379 -6.93 -12.26 11.07
N ARG A 380 -7.33 -13.53 11.24
CA ARG A 380 -8.67 -14.06 10.97
C ARG A 380 -9.60 -14.09 12.19
N LYS A 381 -9.18 -13.50 13.31
CA LYS A 381 -9.94 -13.47 14.58
C LYS A 381 -10.06 -14.84 15.27
N GLU A 382 -9.27 -15.82 14.87
CA GLU A 382 -9.15 -17.13 15.51
C GLU A 382 -8.12 -17.07 16.65
N TYR A 383 -8.32 -16.11 17.56
CA TYR A 383 -7.32 -15.74 18.56
C TYR A 383 -6.97 -16.87 19.54
N ARG A 384 -7.93 -17.77 19.84
CA ARG A 384 -7.69 -18.92 20.73
C ARG A 384 -6.75 -19.94 20.09
N GLN A 385 -7.04 -20.35 18.86
CA GLN A 385 -6.20 -21.31 18.14
C GLN A 385 -4.82 -20.73 17.85
N SER A 386 -4.77 -19.43 17.53
CA SER A 386 -3.52 -18.68 17.41
C SER A 386 -2.68 -18.83 18.68
N LEU A 387 -3.28 -18.54 19.85
CA LEU A 387 -2.61 -18.64 21.15
C LEU A 387 -2.16 -20.07 21.48
N GLU A 388 -3.02 -21.07 21.32
CA GLU A 388 -2.69 -22.48 21.57
C GLU A 388 -1.50 -22.92 20.69
N LEU A 389 -1.46 -22.49 19.43
CA LEU A 389 -0.33 -22.79 18.55
C LEU A 389 0.96 -22.10 18.99
N PHE A 390 0.89 -20.84 19.45
CA PHE A 390 2.05 -20.14 20.01
C PHE A 390 2.62 -20.83 21.25
N GLU A 391 1.76 -21.20 22.21
CA GLU A 391 2.16 -21.88 23.44
C GLU A 391 2.85 -23.22 23.15
N ASN A 392 2.32 -23.98 22.18
CA ASN A 392 2.91 -25.24 21.74
C ASN A 392 4.29 -25.06 21.09
N ILE A 393 4.49 -23.99 20.31
CA ILE A 393 5.80 -23.67 19.73
C ILE A 393 6.79 -23.33 20.84
N ALA A 394 6.42 -22.43 21.76
CA ALA A 394 7.27 -22.00 22.87
C ALA A 394 7.71 -23.17 23.76
N ALA A 395 6.80 -24.10 24.05
CA ALA A 395 7.10 -25.31 24.81
C ALA A 395 8.04 -26.29 24.07
N SER A 396 8.05 -26.26 22.74
CA SER A 396 8.91 -27.13 21.92
C SER A 396 10.33 -26.57 21.70
N THR A 397 10.54 -25.28 21.96
CA THR A 397 11.80 -24.55 21.71
C THR A 397 12.70 -24.40 22.94
N GLU A 398 12.41 -25.10 24.05
CA GLU A 398 13.11 -24.99 25.36
C GLU A 398 14.63 -25.26 25.35
N ASN A 399 15.30 -25.44 24.21
CA ASN A 399 16.74 -25.72 24.17
C ASN A 399 17.62 -24.86 23.25
N GLU A 400 17.11 -23.92 22.46
CA GLU A 400 17.97 -22.97 21.73
C GLU A 400 17.31 -21.59 21.59
N ALA A 401 17.94 -20.57 22.18
CA ALA A 401 18.05 -19.15 21.77
C ALA A 401 16.85 -18.38 21.14
N ILE A 402 15.61 -18.87 21.22
CA ILE A 402 14.42 -18.14 20.75
C ILE A 402 13.83 -17.36 21.93
N ASP A 403 14.64 -16.49 22.53
CA ASP A 403 14.23 -15.50 23.53
C ASP A 403 14.10 -14.11 22.90
N TYR A 404 13.36 -14.00 21.79
CA TYR A 404 13.19 -12.74 21.08
C TYR A 404 11.73 -12.30 21.06
N ASP A 405 11.38 -11.43 22.01
CA ASP A 405 10.48 -10.25 21.94
C ASP A 405 9.09 -10.35 21.26
N ILE A 406 8.67 -11.52 20.79
CA ILE A 406 7.37 -11.78 20.17
C ILE A 406 6.25 -11.60 21.22
N GLU A 407 6.51 -12.01 22.47
CA GLU A 407 5.59 -11.82 23.60
C GLU A 407 5.37 -10.34 23.94
N SER A 408 6.33 -9.45 23.66
CA SER A 408 6.24 -8.04 24.06
C SER A 408 5.36 -7.21 23.13
N TYR A 409 5.26 -7.58 21.85
CA TYR A 409 4.62 -6.70 20.84
C TYR A 409 3.41 -7.33 20.14
N PHE A 410 3.49 -8.61 19.77
CA PHE A 410 2.40 -9.27 19.07
C PHE A 410 1.29 -9.68 20.04
N PHE A 411 1.67 -10.16 21.23
CA PHE A 411 0.74 -10.70 22.21
C PHE A 411 -0.14 -9.64 22.90
N PRO A 412 0.34 -8.43 23.29
CA PRO A 412 -0.53 -7.39 23.83
C PRO A 412 -1.57 -6.91 22.82
N LEU A 413 -1.23 -6.90 21.53
CA LEU A 413 -2.15 -6.50 20.47
C LEU A 413 -3.28 -7.53 20.29
N VAL A 414 -2.94 -8.83 20.25
CA VAL A 414 -3.93 -9.91 20.23
C VAL A 414 -4.80 -9.89 21.49
N LYS A 415 -4.20 -9.69 22.67
CA LYS A 415 -4.94 -9.55 23.94
C LYS A 415 -5.87 -8.34 23.96
N CYS A 416 -5.43 -7.20 23.43
CA CYS A 416 -6.29 -6.03 23.28
C CYS A 416 -7.47 -6.33 22.35
N ALA A 417 -7.21 -6.98 21.21
CA ALA A 417 -8.25 -7.34 20.24
C ALA A 417 -9.29 -8.28 20.86
N ILE A 418 -8.84 -9.28 21.65
CA ILE A 418 -9.69 -10.12 22.48
C ILE A 418 -10.49 -9.25 23.46
N ALA A 419 -9.86 -8.41 24.27
CA ALA A 419 -10.54 -7.63 25.31
C ALA A 419 -11.58 -6.63 24.77
N THR A 420 -11.34 -6.10 23.56
CA THR A 420 -12.23 -5.12 22.90
C THR A 420 -13.32 -5.78 22.04
N GLY A 421 -13.12 -7.02 21.58
CA GLY A 421 -14.06 -7.79 20.76
C GLY A 421 -14.78 -8.94 21.47
N LEU A 422 -14.31 -9.40 22.63
CA LEU A 422 -14.92 -10.46 23.44
C LEU A 422 -15.55 -9.89 24.71
N ARG A 423 -16.77 -9.38 24.55
CA ARG A 423 -17.81 -9.46 25.59
C ARG A 423 -18.83 -10.58 25.32
N SER A 424 -18.49 -11.55 24.48
CA SER A 424 -19.27 -12.79 24.31
C SER A 424 -18.34 -13.96 23.99
N ASN A 425 -18.11 -14.84 24.97
CA ASN A 425 -17.34 -16.11 24.92
C ASN A 425 -15.99 -16.15 25.66
N ILE A 426 -15.82 -15.34 26.73
CA ILE A 426 -14.88 -15.67 27.82
C ILE A 426 -15.71 -16.02 29.05
N THR A 427 -16.45 -17.12 28.98
CA THR A 427 -16.92 -17.91 30.13
C THR A 427 -17.64 -19.15 29.60
N GLN A 428 -17.28 -20.31 30.14
CA GLN A 428 -17.64 -21.70 29.76
C GLN A 428 -16.70 -22.31 28.71
N SER A 429 -15.86 -23.31 29.00
CA SER A 429 -15.71 -24.18 30.16
C SER A 429 -14.23 -24.56 30.34
N ARG A 430 -13.84 -24.68 31.61
CA ARG A 430 -12.70 -25.50 32.04
C ARG A 430 -12.89 -26.95 31.61
#